data_AF-A0A2V9WI51-F1
#
_entry.id   AF-A0A2V9WI51-F1
#
_cell.length_a   1.000
_cell.length_b   1.000
_cell.length_c   1.000
_cell.angle_alpha   90.00
_cell.angle_beta   90.00
_cell.angle_gamma   90.00
#
_symmetry.space_group_name_H-M   'P 1'
#
loop_
_entity.id
_entity.type
_entity.pdbx_description
1 polymer ?
#
loop_
_entity_poly.entity_id
_entity_poly.type
_entity_poly.pdbx_seq_one_letter_code
_entity_poly.pdbx_strand_id
1 'polypeptide(L)'
;MTFSDLSAHAEQFLALKRAVAKADPHGNSQDRRGLKHREKLLRNFVAYWRDQQCPWPIRFSLVLDWVAVGCDRQHPYRDQLRFYVVRAFLQQVRIFEPATQIPQNIYRPLYRRRTPHLYSEDDVTRLMKSAWHLQRVTPFRRVTVYALIGLLASTGLRIGEALALEVDDVMLNADPPYLLISDSKFGNSRNVVLLPVFFGYIANEKYKLVL
;
A
#
# COMPACT_ATOMS: atom_id res chain seq x y z
N MET A 1 -9.67 35.51 -1.46
CA MET A 1 -9.51 34.47 -0.42
C MET A 1 -8.27 34.76 0.39
N THR A 2 -8.35 34.66 1.72
CA THR A 2 -7.25 34.99 2.64
C THR A 2 -6.36 33.77 2.92
N PHE A 3 -5.19 33.99 3.51
CA PHE A 3 -4.34 32.89 4.01
C PHE A 3 -5.07 32.00 5.01
N SER A 4 -5.88 32.60 5.88
CA SER A 4 -6.69 31.87 6.86
C SER A 4 -7.64 30.90 6.16
N ASP A 5 -8.33 31.35 5.11
CA ASP A 5 -9.26 30.52 4.35
C ASP A 5 -8.54 29.36 3.67
N LEU A 6 -7.43 29.61 2.97
CA LEU A 6 -6.67 28.56 2.31
C LEU A 6 -6.11 27.54 3.31
N SER A 7 -5.62 28.01 4.45
CA SER A 7 -5.16 27.13 5.54
C SER A 7 -6.31 26.30 6.10
N ALA A 8 -7.52 26.86 6.22
CA ALA A 8 -8.70 26.11 6.65
C ALA A 8 -9.08 25.01 5.66
N HIS A 9 -9.07 25.28 4.35
CA HIS A 9 -9.28 24.24 3.33
C HIS A 9 -8.20 23.16 3.38
N ALA A 10 -6.95 23.53 3.64
CA ALA A 10 -5.87 22.56 3.80
C ALA A 10 -6.13 21.66 5.02
N GLU A 11 -6.54 22.21 6.16
CA GLU A 11 -6.89 21.39 7.33
C GLU A 11 -8.09 20.46 7.07
N GLN A 12 -9.13 20.93 6.39
CA GLN A 12 -10.27 20.10 6.01
C GLN A 12 -9.84 18.95 5.08
N PHE A 13 -9.02 19.24 4.08
CA PHE A 13 -8.44 18.22 3.20
C PHE A 13 -7.63 17.18 3.99
N LEU A 14 -6.78 17.63 4.93
CA LEU A 14 -5.99 16.72 5.76
C LEU A 14 -6.85 15.91 6.73
N ALA A 15 -7.88 16.51 7.32
CA ALA A 15 -8.84 15.82 8.17
C ALA A 15 -9.56 14.70 7.41
N LEU A 16 -9.98 14.95 6.18
CA LEU A 16 -10.56 13.94 5.30
C LEU A 16 -9.56 12.80 5.03
N LYS A 17 -8.29 13.12 4.69
CA LYS A 17 -7.27 12.08 4.45
C LYS A 17 -6.95 11.25 5.69
N ARG A 18 -6.95 11.85 6.88
CA ARG A 18 -6.80 11.16 8.17
C ARG A 18 -7.97 10.24 8.47
N ALA A 19 -9.20 10.71 8.24
CA ALA A 19 -10.41 9.91 8.43
C ALA A 19 -10.43 8.67 7.53
N VAL A 20 -10.13 8.84 6.23
CA VAL A 20 -10.01 7.72 5.29
C VAL A 20 -8.93 6.74 5.71
N ALA A 21 -7.75 7.22 6.11
CA ALA A 21 -6.67 6.34 6.57
C ALA A 21 -6.98 5.61 7.88
N LYS A 22 -7.82 6.19 8.76
CA LYS A 22 -8.28 5.55 9.99
C LYS A 22 -9.33 4.47 9.72
N ALA A 23 -10.16 4.67 8.69
CA ALA A 23 -11.19 3.72 8.27
C ALA A 23 -10.64 2.53 7.46
N ASP A 24 -9.38 2.60 7.01
CA ASP A 24 -8.73 1.50 6.26
C ASP A 24 -8.35 0.35 7.20
N PRO A 25 -9.00 -0.83 7.10
CA PRO A 25 -8.71 -1.98 7.96
C PRO A 25 -7.31 -2.56 7.70
N HIS A 26 -6.68 -2.25 6.56
CA HIS A 26 -5.35 -2.73 6.20
C HIS A 26 -4.24 -1.69 6.43
N GLY A 27 -4.56 -0.54 7.01
CA GLY A 27 -3.61 0.55 7.22
C GLY A 27 -2.49 0.15 8.19
N ASN A 28 -1.24 0.17 7.71
CA ASN A 28 -0.08 -0.21 8.52
C ASN A 28 0.75 1.02 9.00
N SER A 29 1.83 0.76 9.75
CA SER A 29 2.70 1.83 10.27
C SER A 29 3.41 2.65 9.18
N GLN A 30 3.65 2.04 8.01
CA GLN A 30 4.25 2.69 6.85
C GLN A 30 3.24 3.64 6.19
N ASP A 31 1.97 3.26 6.12
CA ASP A 31 0.90 4.13 5.62
C ASP A 31 0.72 5.37 6.49
N ARG A 32 0.77 5.21 7.82
CA ARG A 32 0.76 6.32 8.78
C ARG A 32 1.95 7.28 8.60
N ARG A 33 3.16 6.74 8.40
CA ARG A 33 4.36 7.55 8.11
C ARG A 33 4.23 8.29 6.78
N GLY A 34 3.73 7.61 5.75
CA GLY A 34 3.45 8.22 4.45
C GLY A 34 2.44 9.36 4.54
N LEU A 35 1.37 9.21 5.34
CA LEU A 35 0.37 10.26 5.56
C LEU A 35 0.99 11.50 6.23
N LYS A 36 1.74 11.32 7.33
CA LYS A 36 2.45 12.43 8.00
C LYS A 36 3.38 13.18 7.06
N HIS A 37 4.07 12.47 6.18
CA HIS A 37 4.93 13.11 5.18
C HIS A 37 4.12 13.96 4.19
N ARG A 38 3.00 13.45 3.66
CA ARG A 38 2.10 14.20 2.77
C ARG A 38 1.50 15.44 3.44
N GLU A 39 1.14 15.34 4.73
CA GLU A 39 0.68 16.48 5.53
C GLU A 39 1.73 17.58 5.61
N LYS A 40 2.99 17.21 5.91
CA LYS A 40 4.11 18.15 5.96
C LYS A 40 4.32 18.85 4.62
N LEU A 41 4.23 18.09 3.52
CA LEU A 41 4.36 18.65 2.16
C LEU A 41 3.26 19.67 1.86
N LEU A 42 2.00 19.37 2.20
CA LEU A 42 0.90 20.31 1.97
C LEU A 42 1.05 21.59 2.79
N ARG A 43 1.39 21.47 4.08
CA ARG A 43 1.64 22.63 4.95
C ARG A 43 2.80 23.48 4.44
N ASN A 44 3.86 22.84 3.93
CA ASN A 44 4.98 23.55 3.31
C ASN A 44 4.56 24.30 2.04
N PHE A 45 3.68 23.74 1.22
CA PHE A 45 3.13 24.45 0.05
C PHE A 45 2.27 25.65 0.45
N VAL A 46 1.41 25.51 1.48
CA VAL A 46 0.58 26.63 1.97
C VAL A 46 1.44 27.75 2.54
N ALA A 47 2.51 27.42 3.28
CA ALA A 47 3.49 28.40 3.73
C ALA A 47 4.20 29.08 2.55
N TYR A 48 4.60 28.32 1.54
CA TYR A 48 5.22 28.87 0.33
C TYR A 48 4.30 29.83 -0.43
N TRP A 49 3.00 29.51 -0.58
CA TRP A 49 2.02 30.42 -1.18
C TRP A 49 1.94 31.76 -0.44
N ARG A 50 1.96 31.71 0.90
CA ARG A 50 1.96 32.90 1.77
C ARG A 50 3.24 33.72 1.57
N ASP A 51 4.39 33.06 1.63
CA ASP A 51 5.69 33.72 1.59
C ASP A 51 5.93 34.38 0.22
N GLN A 52 5.39 33.80 -0.86
CA GLN A 52 5.43 34.37 -2.22
C GLN A 52 4.38 35.47 -2.46
N GLN A 53 3.51 35.79 -1.48
CA GLN A 53 2.46 36.81 -1.59
C GLN A 53 1.60 36.68 -2.87
N CYS A 54 1.34 35.44 -3.29
CA CYS A 54 0.72 35.19 -4.58
C CYS A 54 -0.77 35.56 -4.60
N PRO A 55 -1.28 36.12 -5.70
CA PRO A 55 -2.69 36.48 -5.80
C PRO A 55 -3.59 35.23 -5.80
N TRP A 56 -4.80 35.42 -5.30
CA TRP A 56 -5.89 34.45 -5.46
C TRP A 56 -6.61 34.67 -6.79
N PRO A 57 -7.06 33.63 -7.51
CA PRO A 57 -6.94 32.18 -7.25
C PRO A 57 -5.57 31.60 -7.61
N ILE A 58 -5.24 30.44 -7.02
CA ILE A 58 -3.94 29.77 -7.24
C ILE A 58 -3.77 29.40 -8.73
N ARG A 59 -2.65 29.85 -9.31
CA ARG A 59 -2.24 29.52 -10.67
C ARG A 59 -1.40 28.24 -10.69
N PHE A 60 -1.42 27.52 -11.81
CA PHE A 60 -0.66 26.27 -11.92
C PHE A 60 0.86 26.51 -11.86
N SER A 61 1.33 27.68 -12.31
CA SER A 61 2.76 28.04 -12.33
C SER A 61 3.36 27.99 -10.92
N LEU A 62 2.64 28.49 -9.92
CA LEU A 62 3.11 28.48 -8.53
C LEU A 62 3.39 27.06 -8.01
N VAL A 63 2.58 26.08 -8.42
CA VAL A 63 2.79 24.67 -8.04
C VAL A 63 4.08 24.15 -8.66
N LEU A 64 4.34 24.49 -9.93
CA LEU A 64 5.56 24.08 -10.61
C LEU A 64 6.79 24.74 -9.99
N ASP A 65 6.70 26.03 -9.65
CA ASP A 65 7.77 26.77 -8.97
C ASP A 65 8.09 26.14 -7.61
N TRP A 66 7.06 25.84 -6.81
CA TRP A 66 7.24 25.18 -5.52
C TRP A 66 7.88 23.79 -5.63
N VAL A 67 7.47 23.01 -6.64
CA VAL A 67 8.09 21.71 -6.92
C VAL A 67 9.55 21.89 -7.34
N ALA A 68 9.86 22.89 -8.16
CA ALA A 68 11.21 23.19 -8.62
C ALA A 68 12.14 23.62 -7.47
N VAL A 69 11.66 24.43 -6.52
CA VAL A 69 12.44 24.96 -5.38
C VAL A 69 13.04 23.86 -4.50
N GLY A 70 12.40 22.69 -4.40
CA GLY A 70 13.00 21.55 -3.70
C GLY A 70 13.03 20.29 -4.54
N CYS A 71 13.29 20.47 -5.83
CA CYS A 71 13.58 19.42 -6.78
C CYS A 71 14.91 18.75 -6.42
N ASP A 72 14.93 17.42 -6.44
CA ASP A 72 16.13 16.63 -6.19
C ASP A 72 16.34 15.66 -7.36
N ARG A 73 17.34 15.95 -8.19
CA ARG A 73 17.66 15.15 -9.39
C ARG A 73 17.99 13.69 -9.06
N GLN A 74 18.48 13.40 -7.85
CA GLN A 74 18.77 12.03 -7.42
C GLN A 74 17.51 11.27 -7.02
N HIS A 75 16.42 11.99 -6.73
CA HIS A 75 15.19 11.43 -6.17
C HIS A 75 13.92 11.99 -6.84
N PRO A 76 13.73 11.79 -8.16
CA PRO A 76 12.62 12.36 -8.93
C PRO A 76 11.22 11.89 -8.45
N TYR A 77 11.16 10.75 -7.77
CA TYR A 77 9.93 10.25 -7.14
C TYR A 77 9.43 11.16 -6.01
N ARG A 78 10.31 11.94 -5.36
CA ARG A 78 9.95 12.93 -4.33
C ARG A 78 9.19 14.09 -4.95
N ASP A 79 9.67 14.60 -6.08
CA ASP A 79 9.04 15.71 -6.82
C ASP A 79 7.65 15.31 -7.31
N GLN A 80 7.54 14.08 -7.85
CA GLN A 80 6.27 13.49 -8.25
C GLN A 80 5.28 13.41 -7.07
N LEU A 81 5.73 12.98 -5.89
CA LEU A 81 4.89 12.93 -4.70
C LEU A 81 4.42 14.33 -4.27
N ARG A 82 5.34 15.31 -4.23
CA ARG A 82 5.03 16.72 -3.93
C ARG A 82 3.95 17.26 -4.85
N PHE A 83 4.13 17.06 -6.15
CA PHE A 83 3.18 17.45 -7.18
C PHE A 83 1.79 16.84 -6.95
N TYR A 84 1.71 15.53 -6.73
CA TYR A 84 0.41 14.87 -6.57
C TYR A 84 -0.33 15.26 -5.30
N VAL A 85 0.38 15.52 -4.19
CA VAL A 85 -0.24 16.00 -2.95
C VAL A 85 -0.93 17.34 -3.18
N VAL A 86 -0.22 18.30 -3.78
CA VAL A 86 -0.78 19.64 -4.04
C VAL A 86 -1.85 19.59 -5.12
N ARG A 87 -1.65 18.81 -6.19
CA ARG A 87 -2.66 18.65 -7.25
C ARG A 87 -3.98 18.09 -6.72
N ALA A 88 -3.94 17.09 -5.83
CA ALA A 88 -5.14 16.53 -5.21
C ALA A 88 -5.84 17.55 -4.28
N PHE A 89 -5.05 18.36 -3.56
CA PHE A 89 -5.61 19.45 -2.75
C PHE A 89 -6.29 20.52 -3.62
N LEU A 90 -5.65 20.98 -4.70
CA LEU A 90 -6.22 21.98 -5.62
C LEU A 90 -7.47 21.46 -6.34
N GLN A 91 -7.55 20.16 -6.61
CA GLN A 91 -8.78 19.53 -7.11
C GLN A 91 -9.96 19.71 -6.15
N GLN A 92 -9.74 19.56 -4.84
CA GLN A 92 -10.77 19.82 -3.83
C GLN A 92 -11.09 21.32 -3.73
N VAL A 93 -10.07 22.19 -3.71
CA VAL A 93 -10.28 23.65 -3.65
C VAL A 93 -11.11 24.13 -4.85
N ARG A 94 -10.89 23.57 -6.05
CA ARG A 94 -11.62 23.95 -7.27
C ARG A 94 -13.13 23.74 -7.19
N ILE A 95 -13.60 22.83 -6.32
CA ILE A 95 -15.04 22.63 -6.07
C ILE A 95 -15.66 23.90 -5.46
N PHE A 96 -14.90 24.62 -4.63
CA PHE A 96 -15.34 25.85 -3.96
C PHE A 96 -14.93 27.10 -4.74
N GLU A 97 -13.79 27.06 -5.44
CA GLU A 97 -13.26 28.16 -6.26
C GLU A 97 -12.95 27.67 -7.68
N PRO A 98 -13.90 27.74 -8.63
CA PRO A 98 -13.77 27.19 -9.97
C PRO A 98 -12.60 27.77 -10.79
N ALA A 99 -12.19 29.01 -10.49
CA ALA A 99 -11.09 29.71 -11.16
C ALA A 99 -9.70 29.18 -10.75
N THR A 100 -9.62 28.30 -9.75
CA THR A 100 -8.36 27.62 -9.35
C THR A 100 -7.83 26.77 -10.50
N GLN A 101 -6.60 27.04 -10.90
CA GLN A 101 -5.95 26.30 -11.98
C GLN A 101 -5.28 25.04 -11.44
N ILE A 102 -5.51 23.92 -12.11
CA ILE A 102 -4.90 22.63 -11.77
C ILE A 102 -3.81 22.34 -12.79
N PRO A 103 -2.55 22.11 -12.38
CA PRO A 103 -1.50 21.76 -13.30
C PRO A 103 -1.81 20.43 -14.01
N GLN A 104 -1.57 20.39 -15.31
CA GLN A 104 -1.59 19.15 -16.07
C GLN A 104 -0.53 18.20 -15.53
N ASN A 105 -0.81 16.89 -15.54
CA ASN A 105 0.14 15.92 -15.03
C ASN A 105 1.34 15.80 -15.98
N ILE A 106 2.46 16.42 -15.61
CA ILE A 106 3.73 16.37 -16.35
C ILE A 106 4.56 15.11 -16.08
N TYR A 107 4.23 14.36 -15.02
CA TYR A 107 4.94 13.14 -14.67
C TYR A 107 4.41 11.96 -15.49
N ARG A 108 5.29 11.35 -16.28
CA ARG A 108 5.04 10.01 -16.81
C ARG A 108 5.05 9.00 -15.67
N PRO A 109 4.25 7.93 -15.74
CA PRO A 109 4.37 6.83 -14.80
C PRO A 109 5.80 6.27 -14.88
N LEU A 110 6.63 6.54 -13.88
CA LEU A 110 7.98 5.98 -13.74
C LEU A 110 7.96 4.50 -13.33
N TYR A 111 6.86 3.80 -13.58
CA TYR A 111 6.76 2.37 -13.30
C TYR A 111 7.40 1.61 -14.45
N ARG A 112 8.73 1.53 -14.45
CA ARG A 112 9.38 0.38 -15.08
C ARG A 112 8.98 -0.81 -14.23
N ARG A 113 7.93 -1.54 -14.64
CA ARG A 113 7.55 -2.79 -13.96
C ARG A 113 8.81 -3.63 -13.88
N ARG A 114 9.23 -3.97 -12.67
CA ARG A 114 10.31 -4.95 -12.49
C ARG A 114 9.82 -6.22 -13.19
N THR A 115 10.63 -6.77 -14.07
CA THR A 115 10.34 -8.06 -14.69
C THR A 115 10.11 -9.06 -13.55
N PRO A 116 8.93 -9.71 -13.46
CA PRO A 116 8.69 -10.66 -12.41
C PRO A 116 9.67 -11.83 -12.56
N HIS A 117 10.28 -12.24 -11.46
CA HIS A 117 11.04 -13.49 -11.42
C HIS A 117 10.06 -14.63 -11.22
N LEU A 118 9.94 -15.51 -12.22
CA LEU A 118 9.16 -16.73 -12.13
C LEU A 118 10.02 -17.80 -11.44
N TYR A 119 9.57 -18.31 -10.31
CA TYR A 119 10.25 -19.39 -9.61
C TYR A 119 9.93 -20.72 -10.28
N SER A 120 10.96 -21.52 -10.56
CA SER A 120 10.77 -22.92 -10.95
C SER A 120 10.36 -23.77 -9.74
N GLU A 121 9.87 -24.98 -9.98
CA GLU A 121 9.54 -25.95 -8.91
C GLU A 121 10.76 -26.26 -8.02
N ASP A 122 11.94 -26.33 -8.62
CA ASP A 122 13.21 -26.50 -7.90
C ASP A 122 13.53 -25.30 -7.02
N ASP A 123 13.32 -24.08 -7.52
CA ASP A 123 13.55 -22.86 -6.73
C ASP A 123 12.60 -22.78 -5.53
N VAL A 124 11.32 -23.12 -5.73
CA VAL A 124 10.33 -23.19 -4.65
C VAL A 124 10.77 -24.22 -3.61
N THR A 125 11.18 -25.42 -4.04
CA THR A 125 11.65 -26.48 -3.14
C THR A 125 12.88 -26.05 -2.34
N ARG A 126 13.85 -25.39 -2.98
CA ARG A 126 15.04 -24.83 -2.30
C ARG A 126 14.67 -23.74 -1.31
N LEU A 127 13.72 -22.87 -1.67
CA LEU A 127 13.25 -21.80 -0.82
C LEU A 127 12.52 -22.34 0.42
N MET A 128 11.65 -23.33 0.24
CA MET A 128 10.98 -24.03 1.35
C MET A 128 12.01 -24.70 2.27
N LYS A 129 12.97 -25.46 1.73
CA LYS A 129 14.04 -26.08 2.53
C LYS A 129 14.84 -25.05 3.33
N SER A 130 15.09 -23.87 2.73
CA SER A 130 15.81 -22.78 3.38
C SER A 130 15.11 -22.23 4.63
N ALA A 131 13.79 -22.37 4.74
CA ALA A 131 13.04 -21.98 5.94
C ALA A 131 13.53 -22.71 7.20
N TRP A 132 14.04 -23.93 7.07
CA TRP A 132 14.58 -24.70 8.20
C TRP A 132 15.90 -24.15 8.76
N HIS A 133 16.61 -23.33 8.00
CA HIS A 133 17.85 -22.68 8.43
C HIS A 133 17.60 -21.35 9.16
N LEU A 134 16.35 -20.87 9.24
CA LEU A 134 16.03 -19.65 9.98
C LEU A 134 16.34 -19.79 11.48
N GLN A 135 16.77 -18.69 12.10
CA GLN A 135 16.93 -18.62 13.55
C GLN A 135 15.59 -18.88 14.26
N ARG A 136 15.63 -19.64 15.36
CA ARG A 136 14.45 -19.95 16.17
C ARG A 136 14.11 -18.78 17.10
N VAL A 137 13.67 -17.67 16.51
CA VAL A 137 13.16 -16.52 17.28
C VAL A 137 11.86 -16.87 17.99
N THR A 138 11.02 -17.70 17.35
CA THR A 138 9.83 -18.31 17.97
C THR A 138 9.80 -19.81 17.65
N PRO A 139 9.13 -20.64 18.49
CA PRO A 139 9.12 -22.10 18.30
C PRO A 139 8.63 -22.54 16.92
N PHE A 140 7.64 -21.82 16.37
CA PHE A 140 6.97 -22.20 15.13
C PHE A 140 7.50 -21.49 13.88
N ARG A 141 8.41 -20.51 14.01
CA ARG A 141 8.85 -19.67 12.88
C ARG A 141 9.23 -20.46 11.62
N ARG A 142 9.99 -21.54 11.78
CA ARG A 142 10.46 -22.38 10.67
C ARG A 142 9.29 -23.06 9.96
N VAL A 143 8.38 -23.65 10.74
CA VAL A 143 7.18 -24.35 10.24
C VAL A 143 6.23 -23.36 9.58
N THR A 144 5.99 -22.21 10.19
CA THR A 144 5.13 -21.15 9.65
C THR A 144 5.66 -20.65 8.31
N VAL A 145 6.96 -20.33 8.21
CA VAL A 145 7.54 -19.83 6.96
C VAL A 145 7.55 -20.93 5.88
N TYR A 146 7.86 -22.17 6.25
CA TYR A 146 7.79 -23.32 5.34
C TYR A 146 6.38 -23.49 4.75
N ALA A 147 5.36 -23.53 5.60
CA ALA A 147 3.96 -23.68 5.20
C ALA A 147 3.47 -22.49 4.36
N LEU A 148 3.85 -21.26 4.74
CA LEU A 148 3.47 -20.05 4.01
C LEU A 148 4.03 -20.03 2.58
N ILE A 149 5.31 -20.41 2.39
CA ILE A 149 5.91 -20.47 1.05
C ILE A 149 5.18 -21.51 0.20
N GLY A 150 4.93 -22.71 0.75
CA GLY A 150 4.21 -23.77 0.04
C GLY A 150 2.79 -23.36 -0.33
N LEU A 151 2.09 -22.68 0.59
CA LEU A 151 0.75 -22.16 0.35
C LEU A 151 0.73 -21.15 -0.80
N LEU A 152 1.64 -20.17 -0.78
CA LEU A 152 1.73 -19.15 -1.84
C LEU A 152 2.05 -19.77 -3.21
N ALA A 153 2.94 -20.77 -3.24
CA ALA A 153 3.33 -21.46 -4.46
C ALA A 153 2.19 -22.29 -5.07
N SER A 154 1.34 -22.92 -4.26
CA SER A 154 0.26 -23.79 -4.74
C SER A 154 -1.04 -23.06 -5.06
N THR A 155 -1.32 -21.95 -4.37
CA THR A 155 -2.61 -21.23 -4.47
C THR A 155 -2.52 -19.91 -5.24
N GLY A 156 -1.30 -19.39 -5.45
CA GLY A 156 -1.10 -18.08 -6.08
C GLY A 156 -1.67 -16.91 -5.28
N LEU A 157 -1.93 -17.10 -3.97
CA LEU A 157 -2.42 -16.04 -3.10
C LEU A 157 -1.44 -14.88 -3.04
N ARG A 158 -1.97 -13.66 -2.87
CA ARG A 158 -1.11 -12.53 -2.50
C ARG A 158 -0.64 -12.73 -1.06
N ILE A 159 0.59 -12.30 -0.76
CA ILE A 159 1.15 -12.40 0.59
C ILE A 159 0.23 -11.78 1.66
N GLY A 160 -0.43 -10.67 1.35
CA GLY A 160 -1.38 -10.04 2.28
C GLY A 160 -2.63 -10.86 2.53
N GLU A 161 -3.13 -11.59 1.52
CA GLU A 161 -4.27 -12.50 1.66
C GLU A 161 -3.86 -13.70 2.54
N ALA A 162 -2.70 -14.30 2.27
CA ALA A 162 -2.20 -15.43 3.05
C ALA A 162 -1.89 -15.09 4.52
N LEU A 163 -1.45 -13.87 4.80
CA LEU A 163 -1.18 -13.39 6.16
C LEU A 163 -2.44 -13.00 6.95
N ALA A 164 -3.57 -12.76 6.25
CA ALA A 164 -4.84 -12.40 6.86
C ALA A 164 -5.77 -13.60 7.08
N LEU A 165 -5.36 -14.80 6.64
CA LEU A 165 -6.12 -16.03 6.85
C LEU A 165 -6.30 -16.33 8.34
N GLU A 166 -7.54 -16.57 8.73
CA GLU A 166 -7.90 -17.10 10.03
C GLU A 166 -8.15 -18.61 9.94
N VAL A 167 -8.25 -19.28 11.10
CA VAL A 167 -8.49 -20.73 11.14
C VAL A 167 -9.83 -21.09 10.50
N ASP A 168 -10.84 -20.24 10.70
CA ASP A 168 -12.20 -20.43 10.19
C ASP A 168 -12.30 -20.25 8.67
N ASP A 169 -11.28 -19.67 8.03
CA ASP A 169 -11.22 -19.52 6.57
C ASP A 169 -10.79 -20.83 5.86
N VAL A 170 -10.31 -21.83 6.61
CA VAL A 170 -9.72 -23.06 6.06
C VAL A 170 -10.73 -24.21 6.06
N MET A 171 -11.39 -24.43 4.93
CA MET A 171 -12.43 -25.46 4.77
C MET A 171 -11.82 -26.80 4.37
N LEU A 172 -11.05 -27.41 5.29
CA LEU A 172 -10.41 -28.72 5.07
C LEU A 172 -11.40 -29.88 4.95
N ASN A 173 -12.58 -29.75 5.55
CA ASN A 173 -13.62 -30.78 5.55
C ASN A 173 -14.52 -30.72 4.30
N ALA A 174 -14.35 -29.71 3.46
CA ALA A 174 -15.08 -29.59 2.21
C ALA A 174 -14.47 -30.48 1.11
N ASP A 175 -15.28 -30.86 0.12
CA ASP A 175 -14.84 -31.63 -1.05
C ASP A 175 -15.13 -30.85 -2.35
N PRO A 176 -14.11 -30.28 -3.04
CA PRO A 176 -12.70 -30.29 -2.66
C PRO A 176 -12.38 -29.29 -1.53
N PRO A 177 -11.29 -29.50 -0.77
CA PRO A 177 -10.89 -28.58 0.29
C PRO A 177 -10.53 -27.21 -0.30
N TYR A 178 -10.93 -26.13 0.36
CA TYR A 178 -10.70 -24.77 -0.13
C TYR A 178 -10.42 -23.76 0.98
N LEU A 179 -9.85 -22.62 0.60
CA LEU A 179 -9.67 -21.44 1.43
C LEU A 179 -10.70 -20.38 1.06
N LEU A 180 -11.36 -19.83 2.07
CA LEU A 180 -12.19 -18.64 1.92
C LEU A 180 -11.28 -17.40 2.03
N ILE A 181 -11.14 -16.66 0.94
CA ILE A 181 -10.41 -15.38 0.99
C ILE A 181 -11.45 -14.28 1.11
N SER A 182 -11.53 -13.67 2.28
CA SER A 182 -12.40 -12.54 2.59
C SER A 182 -11.63 -11.22 2.52
N ASP A 183 -12.32 -10.12 2.19
CA ASP A 183 -11.77 -8.75 2.24
C ASP A 183 -10.41 -8.56 1.55
N SER A 184 -10.20 -9.21 0.39
CA SER A 184 -9.02 -8.90 -0.43
C SER A 184 -9.07 -7.43 -0.87
N LYS A 185 -7.91 -6.83 -1.19
CA LYS A 185 -7.82 -5.43 -1.64
C LYS A 185 -8.93 -5.16 -2.66
N PHE A 186 -9.82 -4.19 -2.36
CA PHE A 186 -11.09 -3.87 -3.06
C PHE A 186 -12.38 -4.57 -2.59
N GLY A 187 -12.37 -5.30 -1.46
CA GLY A 187 -13.57 -5.90 -0.87
C GLY A 187 -14.10 -7.13 -1.62
N ASN A 188 -13.25 -7.79 -2.40
CA ASN A 188 -13.63 -8.98 -3.17
C ASN A 188 -13.33 -10.26 -2.37
N SER A 189 -14.32 -11.14 -2.27
CA SER A 189 -14.17 -12.47 -1.66
C SER A 189 -14.13 -13.58 -2.71
N ARG A 190 -13.32 -14.62 -2.49
CA ARG A 190 -13.23 -15.77 -3.41
C ARG A 190 -12.82 -17.06 -2.70
N ASN A 191 -13.28 -18.19 -3.21
CA ASN A 191 -12.84 -19.52 -2.77
C ASN A 191 -11.63 -19.95 -3.60
N VAL A 192 -10.57 -20.42 -2.93
CA VAL A 192 -9.36 -20.92 -3.58
C VAL A 192 -9.17 -22.39 -3.21
N VAL A 193 -9.27 -23.28 -4.20
CA VAL A 193 -9.13 -24.72 -4.00
C VAL A 193 -7.71 -25.06 -3.58
N LEU A 194 -7.57 -25.93 -2.57
CA LEU A 194 -6.29 -26.48 -2.13
C LEU A 194 -5.96 -27.73 -2.96
N LEU A 195 -4.86 -27.70 -3.69
CA LEU A 195 -4.43 -28.85 -4.49
C LEU A 195 -3.91 -29.99 -3.58
N PRO A 196 -4.26 -31.27 -3.86
CA PRO A 196 -3.95 -32.43 -3.01
C PRO A 196 -2.46 -32.67 -2.70
N VAL A 197 -1.55 -32.16 -3.53
CA VAL A 197 -0.08 -32.30 -3.37
C VAL A 197 0.41 -31.73 -2.02
N PHE A 198 -0.40 -30.88 -1.38
CA PHE A 198 -0.12 -30.27 -0.08
C PHE A 198 -0.53 -31.14 1.13
N PHE A 199 -1.49 -32.07 0.97
CA PHE A 199 -2.01 -32.89 2.07
C PHE A 199 -0.91 -33.75 2.72
N GLY A 200 0.02 -34.29 1.92
CA GLY A 200 1.12 -35.13 2.41
C GLY A 200 2.22 -34.40 3.19
N TYR A 201 2.30 -33.06 3.12
CA TYR A 201 3.33 -32.27 3.80
C TYR A 201 2.85 -31.57 5.07
N ILE A 202 1.57 -31.22 5.17
CA ILE A 202 0.96 -30.71 6.41
C ILE A 202 0.55 -31.85 7.35
N ALA A 203 0.07 -32.97 6.81
CA ALA A 203 -0.47 -34.07 7.63
C ALA A 203 0.57 -35.12 8.09
N ASN A 204 1.86 -34.94 7.79
CA ASN A 204 2.89 -35.95 8.09
C ASN A 204 3.36 -35.92 9.57
N GLU A 205 2.64 -36.68 10.40
CA GLU A 205 3.01 -37.49 11.59
C GLU A 205 4.11 -37.07 12.60
N LYS A 206 4.65 -35.85 12.61
CA LYS A 206 5.52 -35.38 13.72
C LYS A 206 5.06 -34.12 14.44
N TYR A 207 4.05 -33.45 13.93
CA TYR A 207 3.42 -32.34 14.61
C TYR A 207 1.91 -32.46 14.42
N LYS A 208 1.27 -33.28 15.27
CA LYS A 208 -0.12 -33.05 15.67
C LYS A 208 -0.16 -31.63 16.22
N LEU A 209 -0.33 -30.65 15.35
CA LEU A 209 -0.82 -29.35 15.74
C LEU A 209 -2.21 -29.64 16.27
N VAL A 210 -2.34 -29.47 17.58
CA VAL A 210 -3.62 -29.28 18.25
C VAL A 210 -4.27 -28.09 17.55
N LEU A 211 -5.16 -28.40 16.62
CA LEU A 211 -6.36 -27.62 16.34
C LEU A 211 -7.45 -28.20 17.25
#